data_AF-A0A2X2EAK5-F1
#
_entry.id   AF-A0A2X2EAK5-F1
#
_cell.length_a   1.000
_cell.length_b   1.000
_cell.length_c   1.000
_cell.angle_alpha   90.00
_cell.angle_beta   90.00
_cell.angle_gamma   90.00
#
_symmetry.space_group_name_H-M   'P 1'
#
loop_
_entity.id
_entity.type
_entity.pdbx_description
1 polymer ?
#
loop_
_entity_poly.entity_id
_entity_poly.type
_entity_poly.pdbx_seq_one_letter_code
_entity_poly.pdbx_strand_id
1 'polypeptide(L)'
;MATKVKMLTLREQISFVRNLGALIGSGLPLPDSLRQLSRLLPRQKEKIEEMAVMVERGRYLSHACSGLLPEELISAIVVGEQSGKMESVLFEIRDTLAMRLRMKKTSSKLMQPAMMFFFGITVFVGFVMGVIPTLSETSSKLQPPGRPVHRAFLMDIMVGLANFFHTWGLMLLVILLLSIVGIALWSKTPQGRISLYRAVLKVPFIGNALKNIDFALWARYMALMWRAGYADMPKAIGITMKSMPLAFRPGVELYQRDISMGRGLGAACDPRRLNADDPRHEWPMLLQVALQISEKSMQTDDQLTSASIYMLEDAETIIDRLVELSRVFVLVLVAVTAALPIIAYMFEVITLVSGTLSSSLK
;
A
#
# COMPACT_ATOMS: atom_id res chain seq x y z
N MET A 1 32.10 0.54 21.94
CA MET A 1 30.66 0.24 21.83
C MET A 1 30.37 -0.07 20.36
N ALA A 2 30.01 -1.30 20.01
CA ALA A 2 29.62 -1.63 18.64
C ALA A 2 28.29 -0.93 18.32
N THR A 3 28.37 0.19 17.61
CA THR A 3 27.21 0.95 17.16
C THR A 3 26.38 0.02 16.28
N LYS A 4 25.21 -0.41 16.76
CA LYS A 4 24.28 -1.27 16.02
C LYS A 4 24.11 -0.69 14.62
N VAL A 5 24.58 -1.40 13.59
CA VAL A 5 24.61 -0.89 12.22
C VAL A 5 23.16 -0.62 11.79
N LYS A 6 22.79 0.66 11.78
CA LYS A 6 21.45 1.07 11.35
C LYS A 6 21.42 1.10 9.83
N MET A 7 20.49 0.34 9.27
CA MET A 7 20.18 0.30 7.83
C MET A 7 19.89 1.72 7.30
N LEU A 8 20.37 2.01 6.10
CA LEU A 8 20.13 3.29 5.44
C LEU A 8 18.64 3.49 5.17
N THR A 9 18.16 4.74 5.22
CA THR A 9 16.81 5.05 4.75
C THR A 9 16.69 4.78 3.24
N LEU A 10 15.50 4.52 2.73
CA LEU A 10 15.32 4.19 1.31
C LEU A 10 15.89 5.26 0.35
N ARG A 11 15.78 6.54 0.70
CA ARG A 11 16.38 7.63 -0.09
C ARG A 11 17.90 7.62 -0.02
N GLU A 12 18.47 7.39 1.17
CA GLU A 12 19.91 7.24 1.34
C GLU A 12 20.44 6.02 0.59
N GLN A 13 19.71 4.90 0.56
CA GLN A 13 20.08 3.73 -0.25
C GLN A 13 20.16 4.09 -1.73
N ILE A 14 19.14 4.78 -2.27
CA ILE A 14 19.12 5.22 -3.68
C ILE A 14 20.31 6.14 -3.98
N SER A 15 20.53 7.15 -3.13
CA SER A 15 21.66 8.08 -3.29
C SER A 15 23.00 7.37 -3.19
N PHE A 16 23.15 6.42 -2.26
CA PHE A 16 24.34 5.61 -2.08
C PHE A 16 24.66 4.84 -3.36
N VAL A 17 23.75 4.00 -3.86
CA VAL A 17 24.02 3.15 -5.04
C VAL A 17 24.17 3.96 -6.32
N ARG A 18 23.37 5.02 -6.50
CA ARG A 18 23.46 5.89 -7.69
C ARG A 18 24.80 6.61 -7.77
N ASN A 19 25.21 7.23 -6.66
CA ASN A 19 26.44 8.02 -6.64
C ASN A 19 27.66 7.09 -6.66
N LEU A 20 27.63 5.95 -5.96
CA LEU A 20 28.69 4.95 -6.03
C LEU A 20 28.84 4.40 -7.46
N GLY A 21 27.72 4.04 -8.11
CA GLY A 21 27.72 3.57 -9.50
C GLY A 21 28.32 4.59 -10.46
N ALA A 22 27.92 5.86 -10.35
CA ALA A 22 28.47 6.94 -11.18
C ALA A 22 29.98 7.16 -10.97
N LEU A 23 30.46 7.08 -9.72
CA LEU A 23 31.88 7.22 -9.41
C LEU A 23 32.72 6.03 -9.92
N ILE A 24 32.20 4.82 -9.82
CA ILE A 24 32.88 3.63 -10.37
C ILE A 24 32.87 3.69 -11.91
N GLY A 25 31.75 4.10 -12.51
CA GLY A 25 31.61 4.25 -13.96
C GLY A 25 32.50 5.33 -14.57
N SER A 26 32.91 6.33 -13.79
CA SER A 26 33.93 7.30 -14.21
C SER A 26 35.36 6.75 -14.15
N GLY A 27 35.55 5.47 -13.84
CA GLY A 27 36.86 4.81 -13.75
C GLY A 27 37.60 5.05 -12.42
N LEU A 28 36.92 5.59 -11.40
CA LEU A 28 37.54 5.79 -10.10
C LEU A 28 37.69 4.44 -9.37
N PRO A 29 38.83 4.15 -8.73
CA PRO A 29 38.99 2.96 -7.89
C PRO A 29 37.94 2.93 -6.76
N LEU A 30 37.40 1.75 -6.47
CA LEU A 30 36.31 1.58 -5.51
C LEU A 30 36.57 2.19 -4.11
N PRO A 31 37.77 2.06 -3.49
CA PRO A 31 38.07 2.74 -2.22
C PRO A 31 37.97 4.27 -2.33
N ASP A 32 38.44 4.85 -3.43
CA ASP A 32 38.37 6.29 -3.68
C ASP A 32 36.94 6.73 -3.93
N SER A 33 36.16 5.95 -4.69
CA SER A 33 34.73 6.18 -4.88
C SER A 33 33.99 6.23 -3.54
N LEU A 34 34.30 5.32 -2.61
CA LEU A 34 33.70 5.29 -1.26
C LEU A 34 34.12 6.51 -0.44
N ARG A 35 35.41 6.90 -0.46
CA ARG A 35 35.90 8.10 0.23
C ARG A 35 35.20 9.36 -0.28
N GLN A 36 35.01 9.49 -1.60
CA GLN A 36 34.25 10.61 -2.16
C GLN A 36 32.76 10.54 -1.80
N LEU A 37 32.15 9.35 -1.85
CA LEU A 37 30.76 9.14 -1.47
C LEU A 37 30.48 9.53 -0.01
N SER A 38 31.44 9.31 0.89
CA SER A 38 31.32 9.69 2.31
C SER A 38 31.08 11.20 2.50
N ARG A 39 31.63 12.03 1.60
CA ARG A 39 31.44 13.49 1.60
C ARG A 39 30.05 13.88 1.10
N LEU A 40 29.45 13.07 0.22
CA LEU A 40 28.10 13.28 -0.31
C LEU A 40 27.00 12.81 0.65
N LEU A 41 27.32 11.91 1.60
CA LEU A 41 26.40 11.37 2.59
C LEU A 41 26.92 11.62 4.02
N PRO A 42 26.93 12.88 4.49
CA PRO A 42 27.62 13.26 5.73
C PRO A 42 27.09 12.55 6.97
N ARG A 43 25.80 12.18 7.00
CA ARG A 43 25.18 11.42 8.10
C ARG A 43 25.73 10.00 8.26
N GLN A 44 26.33 9.45 7.20
CA GLN A 44 26.87 8.08 7.17
C GLN A 44 28.37 8.09 6.87
N LYS A 45 29.03 9.26 6.96
CA LYS A 45 30.42 9.47 6.56
C LYS A 45 31.35 8.44 7.20
N GLU A 46 31.32 8.33 8.54
CA GLU A 46 32.18 7.41 9.30
C GLU A 46 32.05 5.96 8.81
N LYS A 47 30.81 5.49 8.57
CA LYS A 47 30.58 4.13 8.08
C LYS A 47 31.09 3.93 6.66
N ILE A 48 30.87 4.90 5.78
CA ILE A 48 31.32 4.80 4.38
C ILE A 48 32.85 4.88 4.32
N GLU A 49 33.49 5.66 5.19
CA GLU A 49 34.95 5.68 5.35
C GLU A 49 35.47 4.34 5.89
N GLU A 50 34.78 3.73 6.85
CA GLU A 50 35.11 2.39 7.34
C GLU A 50 35.00 1.34 6.21
N MET A 51 33.95 1.41 5.39
CA MET A 51 33.81 0.56 4.21
C MET A 51 34.97 0.74 3.23
N ALA A 52 35.40 1.98 2.98
CA ALA A 52 36.55 2.26 2.13
C ALA A 52 37.82 1.57 2.65
N VAL A 53 38.08 1.65 3.97
CA VAL A 53 39.21 0.96 4.61
C VAL A 53 39.09 -0.57 4.52
N MET A 54 37.88 -1.12 4.67
CA MET A 54 37.67 -2.57 4.53
C MET A 54 37.99 -3.04 3.11
N VAL A 55 37.51 -2.31 2.09
CA VAL A 55 37.74 -2.66 0.68
C VAL A 55 39.20 -2.46 0.30
N GLU A 56 39.85 -1.41 0.78
CA GLU A 56 41.29 -1.17 0.59
C GLU A 56 42.14 -2.30 1.19
N ARG A 57 41.68 -2.93 2.27
CA ARG A 57 42.29 -4.15 2.86
C ARG A 57 41.92 -5.45 2.14
N GLY A 58 41.28 -5.38 0.98
CA GLY A 58 40.92 -6.54 0.16
C GLY A 58 39.65 -7.27 0.57
N ARG A 59 38.81 -6.69 1.45
CA ARG A 59 37.48 -7.27 1.72
C ARG A 59 36.49 -6.90 0.62
N TYR A 60 35.55 -7.81 0.36
CA TYR A 60 34.46 -7.57 -0.57
C TYR A 60 33.55 -6.41 -0.12
N LEU A 61 33.10 -5.60 -1.07
CA LEU A 61 32.08 -4.56 -0.92
C LEU A 61 30.76 -5.14 -0.40
N SER A 62 30.35 -6.33 -0.87
CA SER A 62 29.15 -7.00 -0.35
C SER A 62 29.20 -7.20 1.17
N HIS A 63 30.37 -7.54 1.70
CA HIS A 63 30.58 -7.66 3.14
C HIS A 63 30.53 -6.30 3.85
N ALA A 64 31.13 -5.27 3.26
CA ALA A 64 31.11 -3.91 3.78
C ALA A 64 29.70 -3.28 3.77
N CYS A 65 28.84 -3.67 2.83
CA CYS A 65 27.44 -3.25 2.73
C CYS A 65 26.49 -3.99 3.69
N SER A 66 26.97 -5.00 4.42
CA SER A 66 26.15 -5.81 5.33
C SER A 66 25.50 -4.95 6.42
N GLY A 67 24.19 -5.10 6.60
CA GLY A 67 23.41 -4.31 7.54
C GLY A 67 23.08 -2.87 7.09
N LEU A 68 23.70 -2.36 6.02
CA LEU A 68 23.35 -1.07 5.41
C LEU A 68 22.28 -1.20 4.34
N LEU A 69 22.30 -2.30 3.59
CA LEU A 69 21.36 -2.64 2.53
C LEU A 69 20.57 -3.91 2.86
N PRO A 70 19.37 -4.08 2.28
CA PRO A 70 18.65 -5.36 2.29
C PRO A 70 19.47 -6.51 1.68
N GLU A 71 19.32 -7.73 2.20
CA GLU A 71 20.07 -8.92 1.77
C GLU A 71 19.91 -9.25 0.29
N GLU A 72 18.75 -8.96 -0.28
CA GLU A 72 18.45 -9.20 -1.70
C GLU A 72 19.31 -8.29 -2.60
N LEU A 73 19.60 -7.07 -2.15
CA LEU A 73 20.48 -6.15 -2.87
C LEU A 73 21.95 -6.48 -2.65
N ILE A 74 22.32 -6.92 -1.44
CA ILE A 74 23.68 -7.40 -1.15
C ILE A 74 24.00 -8.61 -2.05
N SER A 75 23.05 -9.51 -2.26
CA SER A 75 23.22 -10.65 -3.15
C SER A 75 23.46 -10.23 -4.61
N ALA A 76 22.83 -9.16 -5.09
CA ALA A 76 23.15 -8.58 -6.40
C ALA A 76 24.59 -8.06 -6.44
N ILE A 77 25.02 -7.35 -5.38
CA ILE A 77 26.38 -6.83 -5.27
C ILE A 77 27.40 -7.97 -5.33
N VAL A 78 27.17 -9.09 -4.63
CA VAL A 78 28.06 -10.27 -4.70
C VAL A 78 28.27 -10.73 -6.14
N VAL A 79 27.20 -10.84 -6.93
CA VAL A 79 27.31 -11.23 -8.35
C VAL A 79 28.01 -10.14 -9.17
N GLY A 80 27.75 -8.86 -8.89
CA GLY A 80 28.46 -7.73 -9.51
C GLY A 80 29.96 -7.74 -9.23
N GLU A 81 30.37 -8.13 -8.02
CA GLU A 81 31.79 -8.30 -7.67
C GLU A 81 32.43 -9.46 -8.42
N GLN A 82 31.74 -10.61 -8.49
CA GLN A 82 32.24 -11.80 -9.15
C GLN A 82 32.34 -11.65 -10.68
N SER A 83 31.39 -10.93 -11.27
CA SER A 83 31.32 -10.70 -12.72
C SER A 83 32.10 -9.49 -13.20
N GLY A 84 32.63 -8.66 -12.29
CA GLY A 84 33.28 -7.39 -12.62
C GLY A 84 32.32 -6.31 -13.14
N LYS A 85 31.00 -6.54 -13.10
CA LYS A 85 29.97 -5.65 -13.64
C LYS A 85 29.33 -4.79 -12.54
N MET A 86 30.14 -4.26 -11.62
CA MET A 86 29.65 -3.53 -10.44
C MET A 86 28.83 -2.29 -10.81
N GLU A 87 29.28 -1.52 -11.81
CA GLU A 87 28.60 -0.30 -12.25
C GLU A 87 27.15 -0.59 -12.70
N SER A 88 26.96 -1.53 -13.62
CA SER A 88 25.63 -1.87 -14.13
C SER A 88 24.72 -2.43 -13.04
N VAL A 89 25.25 -3.28 -12.16
CA VAL A 89 24.51 -3.82 -11.02
C VAL A 89 24.06 -2.71 -10.06
N LEU A 90 24.90 -1.72 -9.76
CA LEU A 90 24.51 -0.60 -8.91
C LEU A 90 23.40 0.26 -9.54
N PHE A 91 23.38 0.43 -10.86
CA PHE A 91 22.28 1.09 -11.55
C PHE A 91 20.98 0.27 -11.55
N GLU A 92 21.05 -1.04 -11.69
CA GLU A 92 19.87 -1.91 -11.54
C GLU A 92 19.32 -1.89 -10.10
N ILE A 93 20.20 -1.86 -9.11
CA ILE A 93 19.81 -1.70 -7.70
C ILE A 93 19.14 -0.34 -7.47
N ARG A 94 19.70 0.74 -8.04
CA ARG A 94 19.09 2.10 -7.98
C ARG A 94 17.66 2.06 -8.48
N ASP A 95 17.43 1.44 -9.63
CA ASP A 95 16.11 1.42 -10.27
C ASP A 95 15.13 0.53 -9.50
N THR A 96 15.61 -0.59 -8.94
CA THR A 96 14.83 -1.44 -8.03
C THR A 96 14.41 -0.68 -6.77
N LEU A 97 15.32 0.11 -6.19
CA LEU A 97 15.02 0.94 -5.03
C LEU A 97 14.08 2.11 -5.37
N ALA A 98 14.21 2.70 -6.57
CA ALA A 98 13.29 3.71 -7.08
C ALA A 98 11.87 3.15 -7.24
N MET A 99 11.75 1.92 -7.76
CA MET A 99 10.50 1.17 -7.82
C MET A 99 9.90 0.96 -6.42
N ARG A 100 10.72 0.53 -5.45
CA ARG A 100 10.30 0.38 -4.04
C ARG A 100 9.82 1.71 -3.43
N LEU A 101 10.43 2.83 -3.80
CA LEU A 101 10.01 4.15 -3.35
C LEU A 101 8.66 4.55 -3.99
N ARG A 102 8.47 4.28 -5.28
CA ARG A 102 7.20 4.49 -6.00
C ARG A 102 6.09 3.65 -5.37
N MET A 103 6.32 2.35 -5.17
CA MET A 103 5.45 1.43 -4.44
C MET A 103 5.01 1.96 -3.06
N LYS A 104 5.95 2.49 -2.24
CA LYS A 104 5.61 3.11 -0.95
C LYS A 104 4.72 4.34 -1.09
N LYS A 105 4.99 5.21 -2.08
CA LYS A 105 4.15 6.39 -2.35
C LYS A 105 2.74 5.98 -2.77
N THR A 106 2.65 5.03 -3.70
CA THR A 106 1.38 4.48 -4.20
C THR A 106 0.56 3.83 -3.09
N SER A 107 1.20 3.00 -2.26
CA SER A 107 0.55 2.41 -1.09
C SER A 107 0.08 3.46 -0.07
N SER A 108 0.81 4.57 0.06
CA SER A 108 0.43 5.66 0.98
C SER A 108 -0.81 6.42 0.50
N LYS A 109 -1.11 6.43 -0.81
CA LYS A 109 -2.36 7.03 -1.34
C LYS A 109 -3.61 6.36 -0.78
N LEU A 110 -3.55 5.08 -0.40
CA LEU A 110 -4.67 4.35 0.23
C LEU A 110 -5.10 4.94 1.59
N MET A 111 -4.25 5.74 2.23
CA MET A 111 -4.62 6.46 3.46
C MET A 111 -5.64 7.59 3.18
N GLN A 112 -5.60 8.17 1.99
CA GLN A 112 -6.42 9.33 1.65
C GLN A 112 -7.93 9.04 1.67
N PRO A 113 -8.44 7.95 1.04
CA PRO A 113 -9.85 7.58 1.16
C PRO A 113 -10.27 7.38 2.62
N ALA A 114 -9.47 6.68 3.42
CA ALA A 114 -9.77 6.43 4.82
C ALA A 114 -9.94 7.74 5.62
N MET A 115 -9.07 8.73 5.39
CA MET A 115 -9.21 10.05 6.01
C MET A 115 -10.46 10.80 5.52
N MET A 116 -10.75 10.76 4.22
CA MET A 116 -11.96 11.41 3.66
C MET A 116 -13.25 10.85 4.27
N PHE A 117 -13.35 9.52 4.39
CA PHE A 117 -14.49 8.88 5.05
C PHE A 117 -14.57 9.23 6.53
N PHE A 118 -13.44 9.23 7.24
CA PHE A 118 -13.41 9.60 8.65
C PHE A 118 -13.96 11.01 8.89
N PHE A 119 -13.48 12.02 8.14
CA PHE A 119 -13.98 13.38 8.27
C PHE A 119 -15.42 13.54 7.77
N GLY A 120 -15.78 12.89 6.66
CA GLY A 120 -17.15 12.91 6.13
C GLY A 120 -18.17 12.35 7.13
N ILE A 121 -17.86 11.21 7.75
CA ILE A 121 -18.70 10.62 8.80
C ILE A 121 -18.74 11.52 10.04
N THR A 122 -17.61 12.12 10.43
CA THR A 122 -17.57 13.04 11.58
C THR A 122 -18.47 14.26 11.35
N VAL A 123 -18.40 14.89 10.18
CA VAL A 123 -19.29 16.00 9.80
C VAL A 123 -20.74 15.54 9.77
N PHE A 124 -21.02 14.37 9.20
CA PHE A 124 -22.37 13.79 9.17
C PHE A 124 -22.96 13.61 10.57
N VAL A 125 -22.24 12.94 11.47
CA VAL A 125 -22.70 12.69 12.85
C VAL A 125 -22.89 14.00 13.61
N GLY A 126 -21.95 14.94 13.48
CA GLY A 126 -22.05 16.25 14.12
C GLY A 126 -23.25 17.07 13.62
N PHE A 127 -23.51 17.04 12.31
CA PHE A 127 -24.68 17.71 11.72
C PHE A 127 -25.98 17.08 12.23
N VAL A 128 -26.06 15.75 12.24
CA VAL A 128 -27.23 15.00 12.70
C VAL A 128 -27.53 15.28 14.18
N MET A 129 -26.50 15.32 15.03
CA MET A 129 -26.65 15.61 16.45
C MET A 129 -27.01 17.07 16.75
N GLY A 130 -26.56 18.03 15.94
CA GLY A 130 -26.78 19.46 16.19
C GLY A 130 -28.00 20.06 15.49
N VAL A 131 -28.13 19.81 14.17
CA VAL A 131 -29.09 20.52 13.32
C VAL A 131 -30.48 19.87 13.34
N ILE A 132 -30.57 18.55 13.34
CA ILE A 132 -31.87 17.87 13.31
C ILE A 132 -32.73 18.17 14.55
N PRO A 133 -32.20 18.16 15.79
CA PRO A 133 -33.00 18.49 16.97
C PRO A 133 -33.55 19.92 16.95
N THR A 134 -32.75 20.89 16.47
CA THR A 134 -33.18 22.30 16.40
C THR A 134 -34.28 22.51 15.35
N LEU A 135 -34.17 21.84 14.19
CA LEU A 135 -35.24 21.80 13.19
C LEU A 135 -36.52 21.14 13.74
N SER A 136 -36.37 20.03 14.48
CA SER A 136 -37.48 19.34 15.12
C SER A 136 -38.20 20.22 16.14
N GLU A 137 -37.46 20.93 16.98
CA GLU A 137 -38.04 21.78 18.01
C GLU A 137 -38.82 22.94 17.37
N THR A 138 -38.23 23.56 16.34
CA THR A 138 -38.86 24.65 15.59
C THR A 138 -40.16 24.20 14.93
N SER A 139 -40.16 23.02 14.29
CA SER A 139 -41.36 22.44 13.68
C SER A 139 -42.44 22.14 14.72
N SER A 140 -42.07 21.61 15.89
CA SER A 140 -43.03 21.32 16.96
C SER A 140 -43.71 22.57 17.51
N LYS A 141 -43.01 23.72 17.55
CA LYS A 141 -43.58 25.01 17.98
C LYS A 141 -44.63 25.57 17.02
N LEU A 142 -44.64 25.12 15.75
CA LEU A 142 -45.63 25.52 14.75
C LEU A 142 -46.93 24.71 14.84
N GLN A 143 -46.96 23.64 15.64
CA GLN A 143 -48.14 22.77 15.78
C GLN A 143 -49.09 23.30 16.88
N PRO A 144 -50.42 23.12 16.74
CA PRO A 144 -51.38 23.54 17.76
C PRO A 144 -51.11 22.87 19.12
N PRO A 145 -51.13 23.60 20.24
CA PRO A 145 -50.88 23.03 21.56
C PRO A 145 -51.92 21.95 21.91
N GLY A 146 -51.46 20.79 22.40
CA GLY A 146 -52.33 19.71 22.89
C GLY A 146 -52.63 18.56 21.93
N ARG A 147 -52.06 18.53 20.72
CA ARG A 147 -52.12 17.37 19.80
C ARG A 147 -50.79 16.61 19.76
N PRO A 148 -50.79 15.28 19.52
CA PRO A 148 -49.55 14.53 19.32
C PRO A 148 -48.80 15.08 18.10
N VAL A 149 -47.48 15.25 18.24
CA VAL A 149 -46.61 15.83 17.20
C VAL A 149 -46.67 14.94 15.96
N HIS A 150 -47.36 15.38 14.91
CA HIS A 150 -47.42 14.64 13.65
C HIS A 150 -46.21 15.04 12.81
N ARG A 151 -45.29 14.09 12.62
CA ARG A 151 -44.07 14.30 11.84
C ARG A 151 -44.21 13.66 10.48
N ALA A 152 -43.70 14.34 9.45
CA ALA A 152 -43.51 13.69 8.16
C ALA A 152 -42.52 12.53 8.29
N PHE A 153 -42.74 11.45 7.53
CA PHE A 153 -41.92 10.23 7.58
C PHE A 153 -40.41 10.50 7.52
N LEU A 154 -39.97 11.39 6.63
CA LEU A 154 -38.57 11.76 6.50
C LEU A 154 -38.01 12.41 7.77
N MET A 155 -38.77 13.31 8.39
CA MET A 155 -38.33 14.00 9.61
C MET A 155 -38.30 13.06 10.81
N ASP A 156 -39.22 12.10 10.87
CA ASP A 156 -39.23 11.07 11.92
C ASP A 156 -37.98 10.18 11.84
N ILE A 157 -37.58 9.73 10.63
CA ILE A 157 -36.32 8.99 10.44
C ILE A 157 -35.12 9.82 10.88
N MET A 158 -35.07 11.09 10.49
CA MET A 158 -33.96 11.99 10.83
C MET A 158 -33.83 12.16 12.34
N VAL A 159 -34.95 12.36 13.05
CA VAL A 159 -34.97 12.52 14.51
C VAL A 159 -34.63 11.21 15.21
N GLY A 160 -35.13 10.07 14.70
CA GLY A 160 -34.74 8.75 15.19
C GLY A 160 -33.23 8.53 15.09
N LEU A 161 -32.63 8.91 13.95
CA LEU A 161 -31.18 8.83 13.74
C LEU A 161 -30.41 9.77 14.68
N ALA A 162 -30.90 10.99 14.89
CA ALA A 162 -30.31 11.94 15.83
C ALA A 162 -30.34 11.41 17.27
N ASN A 163 -31.47 10.86 17.71
CA ASN A 163 -31.62 10.26 19.03
C ASN A 163 -30.72 9.02 19.21
N PHE A 164 -30.59 8.20 18.17
CA PHE A 164 -29.66 7.07 18.16
C PHE A 164 -28.23 7.55 18.41
N PHE A 165 -27.75 8.55 17.68
CA PHE A 165 -26.42 9.10 17.89
C PHE A 165 -26.29 9.81 19.23
N HIS A 166 -27.29 10.55 19.71
CA HIS A 166 -27.24 11.21 21.02
C HIS A 166 -27.13 10.19 22.17
N THR A 167 -27.83 9.05 22.05
CA THR A 167 -27.87 8.02 23.09
C THR A 167 -26.64 7.09 23.02
N TRP A 168 -26.32 6.60 21.82
CA TRP A 168 -25.29 5.58 21.62
C TRP A 168 -23.97 6.14 21.09
N GLY A 169 -23.90 7.41 20.68
CA GLY A 169 -22.74 8.00 20.00
C GLY A 169 -21.46 7.96 20.82
N LEU A 170 -21.52 8.28 22.12
CA LEU A 170 -20.36 8.19 23.00
C LEU A 170 -19.88 6.73 23.12
N MET A 171 -20.80 5.79 23.28
CA MET A 171 -20.47 4.35 23.37
C MET A 171 -19.87 3.84 22.06
N LEU A 172 -20.44 4.21 20.91
CA LEU A 172 -19.92 3.88 19.58
C LEU A 172 -18.52 4.46 19.37
N LEU A 173 -18.27 5.70 19.81
CA LEU A 173 -16.95 6.32 19.73
C LEU A 173 -15.93 5.60 20.61
N VAL A 174 -16.29 5.23 21.85
CA VAL A 174 -15.42 4.44 22.74
C VAL A 174 -15.12 3.07 22.14
N ILE A 175 -16.14 2.37 21.63
CA ILE A 175 -15.98 1.07 20.96
C ILE A 175 -15.07 1.20 19.73
N LEU A 176 -15.26 2.25 18.92
CA LEU A 176 -14.43 2.54 17.76
C LEU A 176 -12.97 2.76 18.17
N LEU A 177 -12.71 3.59 19.18
CA LEU A 177 -11.36 3.84 19.70
C LEU A 177 -10.71 2.57 20.27
N LEU A 178 -11.44 1.80 21.08
CA LEU A 178 -10.96 0.53 21.62
C LEU A 178 -10.68 -0.49 20.51
N SER A 179 -11.52 -0.53 19.46
CA SER A 179 -11.31 -1.38 18.29
C SER A 179 -10.06 -0.96 17.51
N ILE A 180 -9.85 0.34 17.29
CA ILE A 180 -8.64 0.86 16.63
C ILE A 180 -7.39 0.52 17.44
N VAL A 181 -7.41 0.74 18.75
CA VAL A 181 -6.28 0.40 19.64
C VAL A 181 -6.05 -1.11 19.68
N GLY A 182 -7.10 -1.92 19.79
CA GLY A 182 -7.03 -3.38 19.77
C GLY A 182 -6.43 -3.91 18.47
N ILE A 183 -6.90 -3.42 17.33
CA ILE A 183 -6.34 -3.73 15.99
C ILE A 183 -4.89 -3.25 15.90
N ALA A 184 -4.57 -2.05 16.39
CA ALA A 184 -3.21 -1.52 16.37
C ALA A 184 -2.25 -2.36 17.21
N LEU A 185 -2.65 -2.80 18.40
CA LEU A 185 -1.87 -3.71 19.25
C LEU A 185 -1.73 -5.08 18.60
N TRP A 186 -2.81 -5.64 18.04
CA TRP A 186 -2.76 -6.91 17.34
C TRP A 186 -1.88 -6.86 16.09
N SER A 187 -1.86 -5.73 15.37
CA SER A 187 -0.99 -5.49 14.21
C SER A 187 0.52 -5.45 14.55
N LYS A 188 0.89 -5.37 15.83
CA LYS A 188 2.29 -5.52 16.25
C LYS A 188 2.71 -7.00 16.31
N THR A 189 1.77 -7.94 16.41
CA THR A 189 2.07 -9.38 16.44
C THR A 189 2.34 -9.92 15.02
N PRO A 190 3.21 -10.93 14.84
CA PRO A 190 3.48 -11.52 13.52
C PRO A 190 2.23 -12.08 12.85
N GLN A 191 1.39 -12.79 13.61
CA GLN A 191 0.14 -13.37 13.12
C GLN A 191 -0.88 -12.28 12.77
N GLY A 192 -1.05 -11.26 13.60
CA GLY A 192 -1.97 -10.16 13.35
C GLY A 192 -1.63 -9.40 12.07
N ARG A 193 -0.34 -9.17 11.78
CA ARG A 193 0.09 -8.55 10.50
C ARG A 193 -0.35 -9.37 9.29
N ILE A 194 -0.16 -10.68 9.32
CA ILE A 194 -0.53 -11.58 8.22
C ILE A 194 -2.05 -11.62 8.04
N SER A 195 -2.79 -11.78 9.14
CA SER A 195 -4.25 -11.86 9.12
C SER A 195 -4.90 -10.56 8.66
N LEU A 196 -4.43 -9.40 9.15
CA LEU A 196 -4.91 -8.09 8.70
C LEU A 196 -4.61 -7.88 7.23
N TYR A 197 -3.38 -8.16 6.80
CA TYR A 197 -3.02 -8.03 5.39
C TYR A 197 -3.87 -8.94 4.50
N ARG A 198 -4.10 -10.20 4.89
CA ARG A 198 -5.00 -11.13 4.20
C ARG A 198 -6.46 -10.63 4.15
N ALA A 199 -6.94 -9.99 5.21
CA ALA A 199 -8.27 -9.38 5.22
C ALA A 199 -8.37 -8.23 4.21
N VAL A 200 -7.35 -7.36 4.15
CA VAL A 200 -7.29 -6.27 3.16
C VAL A 200 -7.23 -6.82 1.73
N LEU A 201 -6.53 -7.93 1.49
CA LEU A 201 -6.47 -8.57 0.17
C LEU A 201 -7.83 -9.09 -0.34
N LYS A 202 -8.80 -9.36 0.55
CA LYS A 202 -10.15 -9.77 0.16
C LYS A 202 -11.03 -8.60 -0.28
N VAL A 203 -10.62 -7.37 0.02
CA VAL A 203 -11.38 -6.18 -0.38
C VAL A 203 -11.25 -6.03 -1.90
N PRO A 204 -12.37 -5.97 -2.64
CA PRO A 204 -12.33 -5.80 -4.10
C PRO A 204 -11.62 -4.50 -4.47
N PHE A 205 -11.00 -4.48 -5.65
CA PHE A 205 -10.12 -3.40 -6.16
C PHE A 205 -8.82 -3.21 -5.37
N ILE A 206 -8.88 -2.98 -4.05
CA ILE A 206 -7.71 -2.77 -3.19
C ILE A 206 -6.82 -4.01 -3.16
N GLY A 207 -7.40 -5.20 -3.00
CA GLY A 207 -6.65 -6.45 -2.97
C GLY A 207 -5.88 -6.69 -4.26
N ASN A 208 -6.49 -6.43 -5.41
CA ASN A 208 -5.84 -6.56 -6.72
C ASN A 208 -4.72 -5.52 -6.89
N ALA A 209 -4.94 -4.27 -6.47
CA ALA A 209 -3.90 -3.24 -6.51
C ALA A 209 -2.70 -3.60 -5.63
N LEU A 210 -2.94 -4.10 -4.40
CA LEU A 210 -1.86 -4.53 -3.51
C LEU A 210 -1.09 -5.74 -4.07
N LYS A 211 -1.79 -6.74 -4.61
CA LYS A 211 -1.16 -7.86 -5.33
C LYS A 211 -0.25 -7.35 -6.44
N ASN A 212 -0.76 -6.47 -7.30
CA ASN A 212 0.03 -5.89 -8.38
C ASN A 212 1.26 -5.13 -7.86
N ILE A 213 1.13 -4.34 -6.79
CA ILE A 213 2.24 -3.59 -6.18
C ILE A 213 3.34 -4.53 -5.66
N ASP A 214 2.96 -5.54 -4.87
CA ASP A 214 3.93 -6.42 -4.21
C ASP A 214 4.60 -7.37 -5.21
N PHE A 215 3.85 -7.92 -6.16
CA PHE A 215 4.40 -8.75 -7.22
C PHE A 215 5.20 -7.94 -8.26
N ALA A 216 4.86 -6.67 -8.51
CA ALA A 216 5.67 -5.79 -9.34
C ALA A 216 7.06 -5.60 -8.73
N LEU A 217 7.12 -5.34 -7.42
CA LEU A 217 8.40 -5.19 -6.74
C LEU A 217 9.20 -6.50 -6.78
N TRP A 218 8.56 -7.64 -6.52
CA TRP A 218 9.22 -8.94 -6.61
C TRP A 218 9.74 -9.23 -8.02
N ALA A 219 8.94 -8.99 -9.05
CA ALA A 219 9.37 -9.13 -10.45
C ALA A 219 10.59 -8.24 -10.76
N ARG A 220 10.65 -7.02 -10.21
CA ARG A 220 11.81 -6.14 -10.37
C ARG A 220 13.06 -6.69 -9.68
N TYR A 221 12.93 -7.25 -8.47
CA TYR A 221 14.04 -7.93 -7.78
C TYR A 221 14.53 -9.17 -8.54
N MET A 222 13.61 -9.93 -9.12
CA MET A 222 13.92 -11.08 -9.96
C MET A 222 14.67 -10.67 -11.24
N ALA A 223 14.20 -9.62 -11.92
CA ALA A 223 14.89 -9.04 -13.07
C ALA A 223 16.31 -8.55 -12.71
N LEU A 224 16.48 -7.92 -11.54
CA LEU A 224 17.78 -7.50 -11.01
C LEU A 224 18.73 -8.70 -10.84
N MET A 225 18.28 -9.79 -10.22
CA MET A 225 19.11 -11.00 -10.05
C MET A 225 19.51 -11.59 -11.41
N TRP A 226 18.58 -11.62 -12.36
CA TRP A 226 18.83 -12.13 -13.71
C TRP A 226 19.87 -11.26 -14.45
N ARG A 227 19.69 -9.94 -14.48
CA ARG A 227 20.63 -8.99 -15.11
C ARG A 227 21.99 -8.98 -14.47
N ALA A 228 22.07 -9.15 -13.15
CA ALA A 228 23.33 -9.29 -12.46
C ALA A 228 24.09 -10.55 -12.91
N GLY A 229 23.41 -11.55 -13.48
CA GLY A 229 24.00 -12.81 -13.92
C GLY A 229 23.98 -13.90 -12.85
N TYR A 230 22.99 -13.89 -11.95
CA TYR A 230 22.85 -14.91 -10.93
C TYR A 230 22.53 -16.27 -11.56
N ALA A 231 23.45 -17.24 -11.45
CA ALA A 231 23.33 -18.52 -12.15
C ALA A 231 22.28 -19.48 -11.56
N ASP A 232 22.07 -19.47 -10.24
CA ASP A 232 21.15 -20.38 -9.54
C ASP A 232 19.79 -19.71 -9.32
N MET A 233 18.89 -19.86 -10.30
CA MET A 233 17.58 -19.22 -10.29
C MET A 233 16.69 -19.64 -9.10
N PRO A 234 16.60 -20.94 -8.71
CA PRO A 234 15.90 -21.31 -7.48
C PRO A 234 16.44 -20.57 -6.25
N LYS A 235 17.75 -20.46 -6.07
CA LYS A 235 18.31 -19.74 -4.93
C LYS A 235 18.05 -18.25 -5.01
N ALA A 236 18.08 -17.66 -6.21
CA ALA A 236 17.68 -16.27 -6.43
C ALA A 236 16.24 -16.01 -5.97
N ILE A 237 15.30 -16.90 -6.31
CA ILE A 237 13.89 -16.82 -5.87
C ILE A 237 13.81 -16.83 -4.34
N GLY A 238 14.52 -17.74 -3.67
CA GLY A 238 14.52 -17.81 -2.21
C GLY A 238 15.07 -16.55 -1.53
N ILE A 239 16.06 -15.91 -2.15
CA ILE A 239 16.61 -14.64 -1.68
C ILE A 239 15.58 -13.52 -1.90
N THR A 240 15.07 -13.35 -3.12
CA THR A 240 14.16 -12.24 -3.47
C THR A 240 12.78 -12.38 -2.80
N MET A 241 12.37 -13.59 -2.41
CA MET A 241 11.15 -13.84 -1.63
C MET A 241 11.08 -13.03 -0.33
N LYS A 242 12.24 -12.71 0.27
CA LYS A 242 12.29 -11.88 1.48
C LYS A 242 11.73 -10.46 1.25
N SER A 243 11.75 -9.98 0.01
CA SER A 243 11.16 -8.68 -0.38
C SER A 243 9.63 -8.68 -0.36
N MET A 244 9.00 -9.87 -0.37
CA MET A 244 7.54 -10.02 -0.40
C MET A 244 6.90 -10.06 0.98
N PRO A 245 5.64 -9.60 1.10
CA PRO A 245 4.81 -9.82 2.28
C PRO A 245 4.72 -11.30 2.66
N LEU A 246 4.71 -11.56 3.97
CA LEU A 246 4.61 -12.93 4.52
C LEU A 246 3.41 -13.73 3.98
N ALA A 247 2.33 -13.04 3.59
CA ALA A 247 1.12 -13.69 3.06
C ALA A 247 1.34 -14.41 1.72
N PHE A 248 2.29 -13.96 0.89
CA PHE A 248 2.54 -14.52 -0.44
C PHE A 248 3.74 -15.47 -0.50
N ARG A 249 4.56 -15.53 0.56
CA ARG A 249 5.76 -16.39 0.60
C ARG A 249 5.48 -17.87 0.35
N PRO A 250 4.41 -18.49 0.90
CA PRO A 250 4.13 -19.91 0.64
C PRO A 250 3.98 -20.24 -0.86
N GLY A 251 3.35 -19.36 -1.64
CA GLY A 251 3.24 -19.57 -3.09
C GLY A 251 4.57 -19.44 -3.82
N VAL A 252 5.45 -18.55 -3.36
CA VAL A 252 6.81 -18.40 -3.92
C VAL A 252 7.72 -19.56 -3.50
N GLU A 253 7.55 -20.11 -2.30
CA GLU A 253 8.27 -21.33 -1.86
C GLU A 253 7.90 -22.54 -2.72
N LEU A 254 6.61 -22.72 -3.03
CA LEU A 254 6.16 -23.75 -3.97
C LEU A 254 6.72 -23.52 -5.37
N TYR A 255 6.72 -22.27 -5.84
CA TYR A 255 7.31 -21.91 -7.13
C TYR A 255 8.82 -22.19 -7.19
N GLN A 256 9.56 -21.81 -6.14
CA GLN A 256 10.99 -22.10 -6.00
C GLN A 256 11.25 -23.61 -6.09
N ARG A 257 10.48 -24.39 -5.34
CA ARG A 257 10.58 -25.85 -5.28
C ARG A 257 10.30 -26.48 -6.65
N ASP A 258 9.30 -26.00 -7.38
CA ASP A 258 8.95 -26.48 -8.71
C ASP A 258 10.05 -26.18 -9.75
N ILE A 259 10.70 -25.02 -9.66
CA ILE A 259 11.84 -24.69 -10.53
C ILE A 259 13.07 -25.53 -10.16
N SER A 260 13.32 -25.78 -8.88
CA SER A 260 14.37 -26.72 -8.46
C SER A 260 14.15 -28.13 -9.01
N MET A 261 12.89 -28.52 -9.23
CA MET A 261 12.52 -29.79 -9.88
C MET A 261 12.53 -29.74 -11.41
N GLY A 262 12.90 -28.61 -12.03
CA GLY A 262 13.01 -28.48 -13.48
C GLY A 262 11.68 -28.27 -14.21
N ARG A 263 10.60 -27.85 -13.54
CA ARG A 263 9.29 -27.65 -14.19
C ARG A 263 9.23 -26.49 -15.19
N GLY A 264 10.24 -25.64 -15.28
CA GLY A 264 10.26 -24.44 -16.13
C GLY A 264 9.63 -23.21 -15.46
N LEU A 265 10.04 -22.00 -15.87
CA LEU A 265 9.65 -20.74 -15.22
C LEU A 265 8.15 -20.42 -15.37
N GLY A 266 7.60 -20.54 -16.57
CA GLY A 266 6.20 -20.26 -16.86
C GLY A 266 5.28 -21.41 -16.49
N ALA A 267 5.73 -22.63 -16.74
CA ALA A 267 4.98 -23.84 -16.40
C ALA A 267 4.76 -24.02 -14.89
N ALA A 268 5.70 -23.58 -14.05
CA ALA A 268 5.56 -23.61 -12.59
C ALA A 268 4.56 -22.58 -12.02
N CYS A 269 4.08 -21.62 -12.82
CA CYS A 269 3.05 -20.66 -12.38
C CYS A 269 1.80 -20.67 -13.26
N ASP A 270 1.67 -21.61 -14.19
CA ASP A 270 0.51 -21.72 -15.09
C ASP A 270 -0.73 -22.19 -14.30
N PRO A 271 -1.78 -21.37 -14.13
CA PRO A 271 -2.98 -21.73 -13.38
C PRO A 271 -3.65 -23.02 -13.85
N ARG A 272 -3.48 -23.40 -15.12
CA ARG A 272 -4.07 -24.62 -15.69
C ARG A 272 -3.38 -25.90 -15.21
N ARG A 273 -2.17 -25.79 -14.66
CA ARG A 273 -1.33 -26.90 -14.19
C ARG A 273 -1.26 -26.98 -12.67
N LEU A 274 -1.85 -26.02 -11.97
CA LEU A 274 -1.84 -25.93 -10.52
C LEU A 274 -3.04 -26.67 -9.92
N ASN A 275 -2.87 -27.18 -8.71
CA ASN A 275 -3.97 -27.73 -7.92
C ASN A 275 -4.95 -26.62 -7.52
N ALA A 276 -6.25 -26.91 -7.41
CA ALA A 276 -7.27 -25.89 -7.13
C ALA A 276 -6.99 -25.01 -5.89
N ASP A 277 -6.36 -25.58 -4.85
CA ASP A 277 -6.03 -24.88 -3.60
C ASP A 277 -4.65 -24.18 -3.61
N ASP A 278 -3.98 -24.10 -4.76
CA ASP A 278 -2.64 -23.54 -4.84
C ASP A 278 -2.66 -22.00 -4.67
N PRO A 279 -1.87 -21.43 -3.75
CA PRO A 279 -1.84 -19.98 -3.50
C PRO A 279 -1.37 -19.16 -4.70
N ARG A 280 -0.73 -19.78 -5.71
CA ARG A 280 -0.28 -19.10 -6.93
C ARG A 280 -1.42 -18.69 -7.86
N HIS A 281 -2.65 -19.18 -7.64
CA HIS A 281 -3.85 -18.67 -8.33
C HIS A 281 -4.10 -17.18 -8.07
N GLU A 282 -3.59 -16.65 -6.96
CA GLU A 282 -3.72 -15.24 -6.62
C GLU A 282 -2.71 -14.32 -7.33
N TRP A 283 -1.77 -14.89 -8.09
CA TRP A 283 -0.73 -14.11 -8.76
C TRP A 283 -1.32 -13.29 -9.91
N PRO A 284 -0.84 -12.05 -10.11
CA PRO A 284 -1.28 -11.23 -11.23
C PRO A 284 -1.01 -11.88 -12.58
N MET A 285 -1.96 -11.75 -13.50
CA MET A 285 -1.87 -12.34 -14.85
C MET A 285 -0.63 -11.85 -15.61
N LEU A 286 -0.30 -10.55 -15.52
CA LEU A 286 0.87 -9.98 -16.20
C LEU A 286 2.18 -10.63 -15.78
N LEU A 287 2.31 -10.99 -14.50
CA LEU A 287 3.47 -11.73 -14.00
C LEU A 287 3.54 -13.14 -14.58
N GLN A 288 2.42 -13.88 -14.56
CA GLN A 288 2.36 -15.24 -15.09
C GLN A 288 2.69 -15.27 -16.59
N VAL A 289 2.13 -14.34 -17.35
CA VAL A 289 2.38 -14.22 -18.79
C VAL A 289 3.84 -13.86 -19.06
N ALA A 290 4.42 -12.92 -18.31
CA ALA A 290 5.82 -12.57 -18.46
C ALA A 290 6.76 -13.74 -18.17
N LEU A 291 6.47 -14.55 -17.14
CA LEU A 291 7.22 -15.77 -16.84
C LEU A 291 7.08 -16.81 -17.96
N GLN A 292 5.88 -16.99 -18.52
CA GLN A 292 5.66 -17.89 -19.66
C GLN A 292 6.36 -17.42 -20.94
N ILE A 293 6.39 -16.12 -21.23
CA ILE A 293 7.11 -15.58 -22.38
C ILE A 293 8.61 -15.71 -22.16
N SER A 294 9.09 -15.43 -20.95
CA SER A 294 10.52 -15.51 -20.61
C SER A 294 11.13 -16.89 -20.85
N GLU A 295 10.38 -17.95 -20.54
CA GLU A 295 10.80 -19.33 -20.77
C GLU A 295 10.98 -19.65 -22.26
N LYS A 296 10.20 -19.02 -23.14
CA LYS A 296 10.26 -19.23 -24.60
C LYS A 296 11.28 -18.32 -25.29
N SER A 297 11.38 -17.06 -24.86
CA SER A 297 12.17 -16.03 -25.52
C SER A 297 13.60 -15.90 -24.98
N MET A 298 13.93 -16.54 -23.85
CA MET A 298 15.19 -16.37 -23.11
C MET A 298 15.48 -14.92 -22.67
N GLN A 299 14.49 -14.02 -22.72
CA GLN A 299 14.60 -12.60 -22.34
C GLN A 299 13.91 -12.34 -21.00
N THR A 300 14.31 -13.07 -19.95
CA THR A 300 13.60 -13.06 -18.67
C THR A 300 13.63 -11.71 -17.96
N ASP A 301 14.75 -11.02 -18.01
CA ASP A 301 14.90 -9.73 -17.36
C ASP A 301 14.02 -8.63 -17.95
N ASP A 302 13.95 -8.55 -19.29
CA ASP A 302 13.12 -7.54 -19.96
C ASP A 302 11.63 -7.80 -19.75
N GLN A 303 11.20 -9.08 -19.78
CA GLN A 303 9.81 -9.46 -19.53
C GLN A 303 9.39 -9.17 -18.09
N LEU A 304 10.24 -9.52 -17.11
CA LEU A 304 9.96 -9.23 -15.71
C LEU A 304 10.01 -7.73 -15.39
N THR A 305 10.92 -6.99 -16.04
CA THR A 305 10.97 -5.53 -15.90
C THR A 305 9.71 -4.89 -16.47
N SER A 306 9.28 -5.28 -17.66
CA SER A 306 8.06 -4.78 -18.29
C SER A 306 6.82 -5.11 -17.46
N ALA A 307 6.69 -6.37 -17.01
CA ALA A 307 5.61 -6.78 -16.11
C ALA A 307 5.60 -5.96 -14.81
N SER A 308 6.77 -5.71 -14.22
CA SER A 308 6.86 -4.89 -13.00
C SER A 308 6.31 -3.47 -13.21
N ILE A 309 6.65 -2.83 -14.33
CA ILE A 309 6.21 -1.47 -14.64
C ILE A 309 4.71 -1.45 -14.86
N TYR A 310 4.19 -2.31 -15.74
CA TYR A 310 2.76 -2.35 -16.06
C TYR A 310 1.89 -2.71 -14.86
N MET A 311 2.31 -3.67 -14.04
CA MET A 311 1.57 -4.03 -12.83
C MET A 311 1.50 -2.86 -11.84
N LEU A 312 2.58 -2.10 -11.66
CA LEU A 312 2.54 -0.93 -10.79
C LEU A 312 1.69 0.20 -11.38
N GLU A 313 1.71 0.41 -12.69
CA GLU A 313 0.84 1.37 -13.39
C GLU A 313 -0.64 1.00 -13.26
N ASP A 314 -0.98 -0.28 -13.42
CA ASP A 314 -2.33 -0.80 -13.18
C ASP A 314 -2.78 -0.54 -11.74
N ALA A 315 -1.91 -0.82 -10.77
CA ALA A 315 -2.21 -0.58 -9.37
C ALA A 315 -2.40 0.92 -9.06
N GLU A 316 -1.55 1.78 -9.61
CA GLU A 316 -1.69 3.23 -9.49
C GLU A 316 -3.02 3.71 -10.05
N THR A 317 -3.39 3.22 -11.24
CA THR A 317 -4.67 3.55 -11.88
C THR A 317 -5.86 3.13 -11.03
N ILE A 318 -5.83 1.90 -10.46
CA ILE A 318 -6.89 1.41 -9.58
C ILE A 318 -6.99 2.29 -8.32
N ILE A 319 -5.86 2.64 -7.72
CA ILE A 319 -5.83 3.45 -6.49
C ILE A 319 -6.28 4.88 -6.76
N ASP A 320 -5.86 5.49 -7.87
CA ASP A 320 -6.26 6.85 -8.22
C ASP A 320 -7.77 6.91 -8.52
N ARG A 321 -8.33 5.92 -9.23
CA ARG A 321 -9.80 5.78 -9.38
C ARG A 321 -10.51 5.63 -8.04
N LEU A 322 -9.97 4.85 -7.11
CA LEU A 322 -10.54 4.69 -5.77
C LEU A 322 -10.55 6.02 -5.01
N VAL A 323 -9.48 6.81 -5.09
CA VAL A 323 -9.39 8.13 -4.49
C VAL A 323 -10.43 9.07 -5.09
N GLU A 324 -10.57 9.10 -6.41
CA GLU A 324 -11.57 9.92 -7.10
C GLU A 324 -13.01 9.54 -6.72
N LEU A 325 -13.34 8.25 -6.75
CA LEU A 325 -14.65 7.74 -6.35
C LEU A 325 -14.96 8.07 -4.88
N SER A 326 -13.99 7.91 -3.99
CA SER A 326 -14.17 8.25 -2.57
C SER A 326 -14.47 9.74 -2.37
N ARG A 327 -13.85 10.62 -3.17
CA ARG A 327 -14.12 12.07 -3.12
C ARG A 327 -15.55 12.40 -3.56
N VAL A 328 -15.99 11.83 -4.68
CA VAL A 328 -17.37 12.01 -5.17
C VAL A 328 -18.37 11.49 -4.16
N PHE A 329 -18.11 10.30 -3.59
CA PHE A 329 -18.97 9.72 -2.56
C PHE A 329 -19.09 10.64 -1.33
N VAL A 330 -17.97 11.14 -0.80
CA VAL A 330 -17.99 12.04 0.36
C VAL A 330 -18.67 13.37 0.03
N LEU A 331 -18.47 13.92 -1.16
CA LEU A 331 -19.16 15.13 -1.60
C LEU A 331 -20.68 14.91 -1.64
N VAL A 332 -21.14 13.81 -2.24
CA VAL A 332 -22.57 13.45 -2.27
C VAL A 332 -23.09 13.24 -0.85
N LEU A 333 -22.35 12.55 0.00
CA LEU A 333 -22.71 12.33 1.40
C LEU A 333 -22.93 13.68 2.11
N VAL A 334 -22.00 14.62 2.00
CA VAL A 334 -22.10 15.96 2.63
C VAL A 334 -23.28 16.75 2.04
N ALA A 335 -23.48 16.73 0.73
CA ALA A 335 -24.59 17.42 0.08
C ALA A 335 -25.95 16.87 0.54
N VAL A 336 -26.10 15.55 0.59
CA VAL A 336 -27.31 14.88 1.09
C VAL A 336 -27.52 15.20 2.57
N THR A 337 -26.46 15.17 3.38
CA THR A 337 -26.52 15.50 4.81
C THR A 337 -27.05 16.91 5.04
N ALA A 338 -26.62 17.89 4.24
CA ALA A 338 -27.06 19.27 4.38
C ALA A 338 -28.47 19.50 3.84
N ALA A 339 -28.80 18.92 2.67
CA ALA A 339 -30.07 19.17 1.98
C ALA A 339 -31.25 18.39 2.57
N LEU A 340 -31.05 17.11 2.92
CA LEU A 340 -32.14 16.21 3.29
C LEU A 340 -32.93 16.71 4.52
N PRO A 341 -32.29 17.19 5.60
CA PRO A 341 -33.03 17.70 6.77
C PRO A 341 -33.81 18.98 6.48
N ILE A 342 -33.29 19.85 5.59
CA ILE A 342 -34.01 21.05 5.16
C ILE A 342 -35.25 20.67 4.35
N ILE A 343 -35.11 19.72 3.42
CA ILE A 343 -36.24 19.21 2.62
C ILE A 343 -37.29 18.58 3.54
N ALA A 344 -36.86 17.77 4.51
CA ALA A 344 -37.76 17.13 5.48
C ALA A 344 -38.51 18.18 6.31
N TYR A 345 -37.81 19.19 6.82
CA TYR A 345 -38.40 20.31 7.56
C TYR A 345 -39.41 21.09 6.70
N MET A 346 -39.05 21.47 5.48
CA MET A 346 -39.94 22.21 4.58
C MET A 346 -41.20 21.42 4.23
N PHE A 347 -41.04 20.13 3.94
CA PHE A 347 -42.17 19.25 3.67
C PHE A 347 -43.12 19.17 4.88
N GLU A 348 -42.57 19.00 6.09
CA GLU A 348 -43.34 19.00 7.32
C GLU A 348 -44.11 20.32 7.51
N VAL A 349 -43.44 21.47 7.36
CA VAL A 349 -44.08 22.80 7.45
C VAL A 349 -45.21 22.96 6.42
N ILE A 350 -45.01 22.54 5.16
CA ILE A 350 -46.06 22.62 4.13
C ILE A 350 -47.26 21.75 4.50
N THR A 351 -47.03 20.53 5.00
CA THR A 351 -48.14 19.66 5.44
C THR A 351 -48.90 20.25 6.62
N LEU A 352 -48.22 20.93 7.53
CA LEU A 352 -48.84 21.61 8.66
C LEU A 352 -49.68 22.81 8.21
N VAL A 353 -49.14 23.67 7.34
CA VAL A 353 -49.84 24.88 6.83
C VAL A 353 -51.04 24.53 5.96
N SER A 354 -50.92 23.52 5.09
CA SER A 354 -52.05 23.06 4.27
C SER A 354 -53.17 22.44 5.13
N GLY A 355 -52.80 21.70 6.19
CA GLY A 355 -53.74 21.18 7.18
C GLY A 355 -54.52 22.29 7.89
N THR A 356 -53.85 23.34 8.36
CA THR A 356 -54.50 24.46 9.06
C THR A 356 -55.41 25.29 8.15
N LEU A 357 -54.98 25.59 6.93
CA LEU A 357 -55.81 26.29 5.93
C LEU A 357 -57.09 25.50 5.61
N SER A 358 -57.01 24.19 5.45
CA SER A 358 -58.19 23.34 5.20
C SER A 358 -59.18 23.33 6.38
N SER A 359 -58.68 23.48 7.61
CA SER A 359 -59.50 23.50 8.83
C SER A 359 -60.12 24.87 9.12
N SER A 360 -59.55 25.96 8.59
CA SER A 360 -60.09 27.32 8.72
C SER A 360 -61.15 27.65 7.65
N LEU A 361 -61.25 26.84 6.60
CA LEU A 361 -62.23 26.99 5.51
C LEU A 361 -63.48 26.09 5.71
N LYS A 362 -63.49 25.25 6.76
CA LYS A 362 -64.66 24.52 7.25
C LYS A 362 -65.15 25.18 8.53
#